data_AF-A0A9E2Y232-F1
#
_entry.id   AF-A0A9E2Y232-F1
#
_cell.length_a   1.000
_cell.length_b   1.000
_cell.length_c   1.000
_cell.angle_alpha   90.00
_cell.angle_beta   90.00
_cell.angle_gamma   90.00
#
_symmetry.space_group_name_H-M   'P 1'
#
loop_
_entity.id
_entity.type
_entity.pdbx_description
1 polymer ?
#
loop_
_entity_poly.entity_id
_entity_poly.type
_entity_poly.pdbx_seq_one_letter_code
_entity_poly.pdbx_strand_id
1 'polypeptide(L)'
;DLLRGDLVTARKLEEFFPGGLPSARLRNYVEQAAAKGGARGFSLAEMNFEIRLSALDETVRRVVGQIITDLTEIIHLYGCDIVLVSGRPSRLPAITSLIRAKMPVPPDRILAMHEYPIGDWYPFRAASGQITDPKTTAVVGAMLCALAEGQLVNFALQTNRFRLRSTARFIGELELSGQIKSDKVFFAGLDVDRKDEAEMNHALEYFAPVFLGFRQLEAERWPATPFYRLGFRDQAAIANARNRLPYKVELAYRIKPVEEDSRRAGGGDSDADEGEFSIASIEDSEGYPVSPADIDLRLQTLKAEEGYWLDTGILTIV
;
A
#
# COMPACT_ATOMS: atom_id res chain seq x y z
N ASP A 1 20.99 14.56 -14.24
CA ASP A 1 22.08 15.53 -14.02
C ASP A 1 21.44 16.86 -13.62
N LEU A 2 21.61 17.25 -12.35
CA LEU A 2 20.99 18.43 -11.73
C LEU A 2 21.56 19.76 -12.26
N LEU A 3 22.49 19.70 -13.22
CA LEU A 3 23.16 20.86 -13.82
C LEU A 3 22.59 21.30 -15.18
N ARG A 4 21.62 20.60 -15.75
CA ARG A 4 20.90 21.08 -16.94
C ARG A 4 19.70 21.89 -16.46
N GLY A 5 19.81 23.22 -16.61
CA GLY A 5 18.81 24.20 -16.21
C GLY A 5 17.39 23.88 -16.64
N ASP A 6 16.43 24.60 -16.07
CA ASP A 6 15.00 24.29 -16.09
C ASP A 6 14.47 23.97 -17.50
N LEU A 7 14.49 22.67 -17.86
CA LEU A 7 14.12 22.21 -19.18
C LEU A 7 12.61 22.32 -19.31
N VAL A 8 12.17 23.38 -19.99
CA VAL A 8 10.78 23.54 -20.41
C VAL A 8 10.64 22.91 -21.79
N THR A 9 9.78 21.90 -21.90
CA THR A 9 9.43 21.28 -23.17
C THR A 9 7.96 21.54 -23.46
N ALA A 10 7.67 22.08 -24.65
CA ALA A 10 6.30 22.16 -25.14
C ALA A 10 5.96 20.86 -25.89
N ARG A 11 4.82 20.25 -25.56
CA ARG A 11 4.29 19.06 -26.24
C ARG A 11 2.87 19.33 -26.71
N LYS A 12 2.58 19.00 -27.96
CA LYS A 12 1.18 18.99 -28.44
C LYS A 12 0.43 17.81 -27.85
N LEU A 13 -0.90 17.93 -27.77
CA LEU A 13 -1.75 16.83 -27.28
C LEU A 13 -1.49 15.51 -28.04
N GLU A 14 -1.32 15.58 -29.36
CA GLU A 14 -1.08 14.41 -30.21
C GLU A 14 0.17 13.60 -29.82
N GLU A 15 1.18 14.26 -29.25
CA GLU A 15 2.43 13.60 -28.83
C GLU A 15 2.23 12.68 -27.63
N PHE A 16 1.19 12.89 -26.82
CA PHE A 16 0.85 12.01 -25.69
C PHE A 16 0.04 10.78 -26.11
N PHE A 17 -0.56 10.80 -27.30
CA PHE A 17 -1.41 9.74 -27.81
C PHE A 17 -0.87 9.21 -29.14
N PRO A 18 0.22 8.40 -29.12
CA PRO A 18 0.84 7.88 -30.34
C PRO A 18 -0.09 6.98 -31.17
N GLY A 19 -1.22 6.52 -30.61
CA GLY A 19 -2.27 5.77 -31.30
C GLY A 19 -3.39 6.64 -31.91
N GLY A 20 -3.26 7.97 -31.89
CA GLY A 20 -4.26 8.92 -32.37
C GLY A 20 -4.98 9.65 -31.24
N LEU A 21 -5.56 10.81 -31.58
CA LEU A 21 -6.23 11.68 -30.60
C LEU A 21 -7.36 10.96 -29.86
N PRO A 22 -7.67 11.40 -28.63
CA PRO A 22 -8.83 10.88 -27.90
C PRO A 22 -10.13 11.03 -28.69
N SER A 23 -11.10 10.16 -28.37
CA SER A 23 -12.40 10.12 -29.06
C SER A 23 -13.07 11.50 -29.11
N ALA A 24 -13.82 11.76 -30.18
CA ALA A 24 -14.54 13.02 -30.35
C ALA A 24 -15.48 13.30 -29.16
N ARG A 25 -16.07 12.26 -28.55
CA ARG A 25 -16.91 12.39 -27.36
C ARG A 25 -16.14 12.98 -26.17
N LEU A 26 -14.93 12.50 -25.89
CA LEU A 26 -14.12 13.01 -24.79
C LEU A 26 -13.67 14.45 -25.06
N ARG A 27 -13.22 14.73 -26.29
CA ARG A 27 -12.82 16.09 -26.69
C ARG A 27 -13.96 17.08 -26.54
N ASN A 28 -15.14 16.74 -27.07
CA ASN A 28 -16.35 17.56 -26.93
C ASN A 28 -16.77 17.74 -25.47
N TYR A 29 -16.61 16.74 -24.60
CA TYR A 29 -16.92 16.85 -23.18
C TYR A 29 -16.06 17.93 -22.50
N VAL A 30 -14.75 17.92 -22.74
CA VAL A 30 -13.81 18.91 -22.20
C VAL A 30 -14.05 20.29 -22.82
N GLU A 31 -14.21 20.37 -24.14
CA GLU A 31 -14.43 21.63 -24.85
C GLU A 31 -15.77 22.29 -24.47
N GLN A 32 -16.83 21.51 -24.25
CA GLN A 32 -18.11 22.04 -23.73
C GLN A 32 -17.97 22.55 -22.30
N ALA A 33 -17.20 21.88 -21.46
CA ALA A 33 -16.92 22.37 -20.11
C ALA A 33 -16.14 23.71 -20.16
N ALA A 34 -15.14 23.81 -21.02
CA ALA A 34 -14.40 25.05 -21.26
C ALA A 34 -15.31 26.17 -21.78
N ALA A 35 -16.20 25.86 -22.73
CA ALA A 35 -17.18 26.81 -23.26
C ALA A 35 -18.17 27.30 -22.19
N LYS A 36 -18.66 26.41 -21.32
CA LYS A 36 -19.48 26.78 -20.16
C LYS A 36 -18.70 27.66 -19.17
N GLY A 37 -17.41 27.44 -19.04
CA GLY A 37 -16.47 28.29 -18.28
C GLY A 37 -16.14 29.62 -18.96
N GLY A 38 -16.66 29.90 -20.16
CA GLY A 38 -16.49 31.17 -20.88
C GLY A 38 -15.37 31.18 -21.94
N ALA A 39 -14.68 30.06 -22.17
CA ALA A 39 -13.68 29.98 -23.23
C ALA A 39 -14.31 30.05 -24.62
N ARG A 40 -13.71 30.80 -25.55
CA ARG A 40 -14.18 30.92 -26.94
C ARG A 40 -13.11 30.36 -27.89
N GLY A 41 -13.52 29.49 -28.81
CA GLY A 41 -12.62 28.89 -29.80
C GLY A 41 -11.58 27.94 -29.20
N PHE A 42 -11.80 27.44 -27.98
CA PHE A 42 -10.92 26.47 -27.35
C PHE A 42 -11.01 25.13 -28.08
N SER A 43 -9.86 24.66 -28.58
CA SER A 43 -9.70 23.34 -29.19
C SER A 43 -8.70 22.55 -28.36
N LEU A 44 -9.14 21.40 -27.82
CA LEU A 44 -8.27 20.55 -27.02
C LEU A 44 -7.11 19.99 -27.87
N ALA A 45 -7.37 19.74 -29.17
CA ALA A 45 -6.36 19.24 -30.10
C ALA A 45 -5.23 20.24 -30.40
N GLU A 46 -5.49 21.54 -30.24
CA GLU A 46 -4.51 22.62 -30.49
C GLU A 46 -3.73 23.01 -29.23
N MET A 47 -4.01 22.37 -28.09
CA MET A 47 -3.29 22.67 -26.86
C MET A 47 -1.81 22.28 -26.96
N ASN A 48 -0.98 23.23 -26.56
CA ASN A 48 0.43 23.01 -26.25
C ASN A 48 0.60 22.94 -24.73
N PHE A 49 1.15 21.84 -24.25
CA PHE A 49 1.44 21.61 -22.85
C PHE A 49 2.89 21.99 -22.57
N GLU A 50 3.08 23.05 -21.80
CA GLU A 50 4.39 23.39 -21.26
C GLU A 50 4.71 22.48 -20.07
N ILE A 51 5.70 21.62 -20.24
CA ILE A 51 6.17 20.72 -19.19
C ILE A 51 7.49 21.25 -18.69
N ARG A 52 7.48 21.74 -17.45
CA ARG A 52 8.70 22.10 -16.73
C ARG A 52 9.18 20.88 -15.94
N LEU A 53 10.35 20.34 -16.32
CA LEU A 53 10.86 19.12 -15.70
C LEU A 53 11.19 19.30 -14.20
N SER A 54 11.59 20.48 -13.74
CA SER A 54 11.79 20.75 -12.32
C SER A 54 10.47 20.68 -11.52
N ALA A 55 9.40 21.32 -12.01
CA ALA A 55 8.09 21.26 -11.38
C ALA A 55 7.51 19.84 -11.36
N LEU A 56 7.80 19.05 -12.39
CA LEU A 56 7.47 17.62 -12.41
C LEU A 56 8.26 16.86 -11.34
N ASP A 57 9.58 17.07 -11.23
CA ASP A 57 10.43 16.45 -10.21
C ASP A 57 9.95 16.81 -8.78
N GLU A 58 9.66 18.08 -8.53
CA GLU A 58 9.08 18.56 -7.27
C GLU A 58 7.73 17.91 -6.97
N THR A 59 6.87 17.77 -7.98
CA THR A 59 5.57 17.11 -7.82
C THR A 59 5.75 15.64 -7.48
N VAL A 60 6.64 14.92 -8.16
CA VAL A 60 6.96 13.53 -7.82
C VAL A 60 7.47 13.43 -6.39
N ARG A 61 8.43 14.28 -6.00
CA ARG A 61 8.98 14.29 -4.63
C ARG A 61 7.92 14.55 -3.58
N ARG A 62 6.98 15.48 -3.83
CA ARG A 62 5.88 15.79 -2.92
C ARG A 62 4.96 14.59 -2.71
N VAL A 63 4.62 13.88 -3.79
CA VAL A 63 3.71 12.73 -3.72
C VAL A 63 4.37 11.51 -3.09
N VAL A 64 5.62 11.20 -3.46
CA VAL A 64 6.27 9.94 -3.06
C VAL A 64 7.23 10.08 -1.88
N GLY A 65 7.56 11.31 -1.48
CA GLY A 65 8.64 11.58 -0.51
C GLY A 65 8.40 10.95 0.85
N GLN A 66 7.17 10.99 1.35
CA GLN A 66 6.84 10.33 2.62
C GLN A 66 6.91 8.82 2.50
N ILE A 67 6.35 8.24 1.43
CA ILE A 67 6.38 6.79 1.17
C ILE A 67 7.83 6.28 1.12
N ILE A 68 8.71 6.98 0.39
CA ILE A 68 10.13 6.62 0.33
C ILE A 68 10.80 6.78 1.71
N THR A 69 10.45 7.82 2.47
CA THR A 69 10.98 8.01 3.83
C THR A 69 10.62 6.82 4.73
N ASP A 70 9.35 6.42 4.73
CA ASP A 70 8.88 5.29 5.51
C ASP A 70 9.60 4.01 5.07
N LEU A 71 9.66 3.71 3.77
CA LEU A 71 10.35 2.51 3.26
C LEU A 71 11.85 2.50 3.61
N THR A 72 12.53 3.65 3.55
CA THR A 72 13.95 3.75 3.93
C THR A 72 14.18 3.45 5.41
N GLU A 73 13.20 3.75 6.25
CA GLU A 73 13.26 3.41 7.66
C GLU A 73 13.20 1.89 7.87
N ILE A 74 12.32 1.17 7.17
CA ILE A 74 12.27 -0.30 7.24
C ILE A 74 13.63 -0.88 6.88
N ILE A 75 14.18 -0.44 5.75
CA ILE A 75 15.45 -0.94 5.23
C ILE A 75 16.56 -0.77 6.29
N HIS A 76 16.57 0.38 6.97
CA HIS A 76 17.51 0.65 8.05
C HIS A 76 17.25 -0.22 9.29
N LEU A 77 16.00 -0.34 9.76
CA LEU A 77 15.62 -1.08 10.96
C LEU A 77 15.91 -2.59 10.83
N TYR A 78 15.70 -3.16 9.65
CA TYR A 78 16.04 -4.56 9.37
C TYR A 78 17.53 -4.76 9.07
N GLY A 79 18.34 -3.69 9.03
CA GLY A 79 19.77 -3.78 8.75
C GLY A 79 20.07 -4.38 7.38
N CYS A 80 19.27 -4.04 6.36
CA CYS A 80 19.45 -4.58 5.02
C CYS A 80 20.84 -4.24 4.45
N ASP A 81 21.47 -5.19 3.78
CA ASP A 81 22.77 -4.95 3.15
C ASP A 81 22.67 -4.24 1.80
N ILE A 82 21.71 -4.62 0.97
CA ILE A 82 21.57 -4.17 -0.41
C ILE A 82 20.11 -3.79 -0.68
N VAL A 83 19.91 -2.69 -1.41
CA VAL A 83 18.58 -2.23 -1.83
C VAL A 83 18.49 -2.33 -3.35
N LEU A 84 17.61 -3.20 -3.83
CA LEU A 84 17.28 -3.30 -5.26
C LEU A 84 16.05 -2.43 -5.56
N VAL A 85 16.21 -1.43 -6.42
CA VAL A 85 15.13 -0.52 -6.81
C VAL A 85 14.61 -0.90 -8.19
N SER A 86 13.40 -1.45 -8.24
CA SER A 86 12.77 -1.94 -9.48
C SER A 86 11.39 -1.32 -9.74
N GLY A 87 10.75 -1.74 -10.85
CA GLY A 87 9.49 -1.21 -11.36
C GLY A 87 9.66 0.08 -12.18
N ARG A 88 8.70 0.38 -13.06
CA ARG A 88 8.77 1.57 -13.94
C ARG A 88 8.98 2.89 -13.21
N PRO A 89 8.30 3.16 -12.07
CA PRO A 89 8.51 4.41 -11.33
C PRO A 89 9.96 4.63 -10.88
N SER A 90 10.75 3.55 -10.65
CA SER A 90 12.16 3.67 -10.27
C SER A 90 13.05 4.37 -11.31
N ARG A 91 12.59 4.49 -12.56
CA ARG A 91 13.28 5.23 -13.62
C ARG A 91 13.15 6.74 -13.47
N LEU A 92 12.25 7.23 -12.61
CA LEU A 92 12.16 8.65 -12.29
C LEU A 92 13.37 9.02 -11.42
N PRO A 93 14.22 9.97 -11.84
CA PRO A 93 15.41 10.35 -11.08
C PRO A 93 15.10 10.80 -9.64
N ALA A 94 13.92 11.39 -9.42
CA ALA A 94 13.42 11.74 -8.10
C ALA A 94 13.44 10.56 -7.13
N ILE A 95 13.01 9.36 -7.56
CA ILE A 95 12.88 8.18 -6.70
C ILE A 95 14.25 7.71 -6.20
N THR A 96 15.17 7.45 -7.12
CA THR A 96 16.53 6.99 -6.76
C THR A 96 17.28 8.07 -5.99
N SER A 97 17.10 9.34 -6.33
CA SER A 97 17.70 10.46 -5.59
C SER A 97 17.16 10.57 -4.17
N LEU A 98 15.86 10.38 -3.95
CA LEU A 98 15.26 10.39 -2.61
C LEU A 98 15.82 9.25 -1.75
N ILE A 99 15.89 8.02 -2.28
CA ILE A 99 16.44 6.87 -1.55
C ILE A 99 17.92 7.13 -1.21
N ARG A 100 18.72 7.60 -2.18
CA ARG A 100 20.13 7.95 -1.96
C ARG A 100 20.30 9.07 -0.93
N ALA A 101 19.44 10.08 -0.93
CA ALA A 101 19.50 11.17 0.04
C ALA A 101 19.16 10.72 1.47
N LYS A 102 18.34 9.68 1.62
CA LYS A 102 18.00 9.09 2.93
C LYS A 102 19.08 8.12 3.44
N MET A 103 19.93 7.60 2.55
CA MET A 103 21.02 6.66 2.86
C MET A 103 20.61 5.53 3.82
N PRO A 104 19.55 4.75 3.52
CA PRO A 104 19.20 3.61 4.38
C PRO A 104 20.30 2.53 4.41
N VAL A 105 21.13 2.50 3.36
CA VAL A 105 22.35 1.72 3.20
C VAL A 105 23.40 2.60 2.50
N PRO A 106 24.69 2.21 2.50
CA PRO A 106 25.72 2.92 1.73
C PRO A 106 25.31 3.12 0.25
N PRO A 107 25.56 4.28 -0.38
CA PRO A 107 25.05 4.59 -1.72
C PRO A 107 25.45 3.59 -2.82
N ASP A 108 26.61 2.96 -2.72
CA ASP A 108 27.09 1.91 -3.62
C ASP A 108 26.27 0.61 -3.54
N ARG A 109 25.49 0.44 -2.47
CA ARG A 109 24.60 -0.71 -2.26
C ARG A 109 23.14 -0.43 -2.63
N ILE A 110 22.84 0.75 -3.18
CA ILE A 110 21.54 1.09 -3.76
C ILE A 110 21.62 0.86 -5.28
N LEU A 111 21.07 -0.26 -5.72
CA LEU A 111 21.15 -0.73 -7.11
C LEU A 111 19.83 -0.47 -7.83
N ALA A 112 19.82 0.50 -8.73
CA ALA A 112 18.69 0.72 -9.62
C ALA A 112 18.71 -0.34 -10.73
N MET A 113 17.66 -1.16 -10.81
CA MET A 113 17.67 -2.30 -11.73
C MET A 113 17.79 -1.89 -13.21
N HIS A 114 17.33 -0.70 -13.60
CA HIS A 114 17.50 -0.21 -14.97
C HIS A 114 18.95 0.16 -15.34
N GLU A 115 19.82 0.35 -14.34
CA GLU A 115 21.24 0.66 -14.54
C GLU A 115 22.10 -0.59 -14.39
N TYR A 116 21.53 -1.70 -13.91
CA TYR A 116 22.25 -2.93 -13.61
C TYR A 116 22.79 -3.60 -14.89
N PRO A 117 24.11 -3.84 -14.99
CA PRO A 117 24.71 -4.55 -16.11
C PRO A 117 24.26 -6.00 -16.14
N ILE A 118 23.81 -6.47 -17.30
CA ILE A 118 23.26 -7.81 -17.49
C ILE A 118 23.79 -8.45 -18.78
N GLY A 119 24.06 -9.75 -18.70
CA GLY A 119 24.56 -10.54 -19.84
C GLY A 119 23.47 -10.91 -20.84
N ASP A 120 23.89 -11.64 -21.89
CA ASP A 120 23.04 -12.03 -23.02
C ASP A 120 21.86 -12.93 -22.64
N TRP A 121 21.88 -13.53 -21.45
CA TRP A 121 20.82 -14.40 -20.95
C TRP A 121 19.51 -13.66 -20.63
N TYR A 122 19.57 -12.34 -20.38
CA TYR A 122 18.39 -11.58 -19.96
C TYR A 122 17.55 -11.15 -21.19
N PRO A 123 16.30 -11.63 -21.33
CA PRO A 123 15.55 -11.49 -22.58
C PRO A 123 15.23 -10.04 -22.99
N PHE A 124 15.11 -9.13 -22.02
CA PHE A 124 14.70 -7.74 -22.23
C PHE A 124 15.85 -6.74 -22.06
N ARG A 125 17.09 -7.18 -22.31
CA ARG A 125 18.26 -6.31 -22.23
C ARG A 125 18.29 -5.31 -23.38
N ALA A 126 18.76 -4.11 -23.09
CA ALA A 126 19.12 -3.13 -24.11
C ALA A 126 20.43 -3.53 -24.80
N ALA A 127 20.70 -2.93 -25.96
CA ALA A 127 21.99 -3.06 -26.64
C ALA A 127 23.17 -2.59 -25.77
N SER A 128 22.92 -1.70 -24.80
CA SER A 128 23.91 -1.26 -23.79
C SER A 128 24.25 -2.33 -22.74
N GLY A 129 23.60 -3.50 -22.76
CA GLY A 129 23.79 -4.55 -21.76
C GLY A 129 23.14 -4.22 -20.41
N GLN A 130 22.06 -3.44 -20.40
CA GLN A 130 21.31 -3.07 -19.18
C GLN A 130 19.85 -3.47 -19.29
N ILE A 131 19.14 -3.52 -18.16
CA ILE A 131 17.71 -3.84 -18.13
C ILE A 131 16.90 -2.62 -18.59
N THR A 132 16.17 -2.76 -19.70
CA THR A 132 15.44 -1.63 -20.30
C THR A 132 14.25 -1.17 -19.45
N ASP A 133 13.36 -2.11 -19.10
CA ASP A 133 12.21 -1.87 -18.24
C ASP A 133 12.39 -2.67 -16.94
N PRO A 134 12.67 -2.03 -15.79
CA PRO A 134 12.79 -2.71 -14.51
C PRO A 134 11.58 -3.56 -14.15
N LYS A 135 10.38 -3.28 -14.67
CA LYS A 135 9.21 -4.13 -14.43
C LYS A 135 9.42 -5.57 -14.94
N THR A 136 10.28 -5.76 -15.93
CA THR A 136 10.62 -7.09 -16.46
C THR A 136 11.36 -7.97 -15.44
N THR A 137 12.00 -7.39 -14.41
CA THR A 137 12.74 -8.19 -13.41
C THR A 137 11.82 -9.12 -12.64
N ALA A 138 10.56 -8.73 -12.42
CA ALA A 138 9.57 -9.59 -11.76
C ALA A 138 9.23 -10.83 -12.62
N VAL A 139 9.00 -10.63 -13.92
CA VAL A 139 8.67 -11.72 -14.86
C VAL A 139 9.87 -12.64 -15.05
N VAL A 140 11.07 -12.08 -15.20
CA VAL A 140 12.31 -12.86 -15.30
C VAL A 140 12.59 -13.60 -14.00
N GLY A 141 12.33 -13.00 -12.84
CA GLY A 141 12.41 -13.68 -11.54
C GLY A 141 11.47 -14.88 -11.46
N ALA A 142 10.21 -14.73 -11.90
CA ALA A 142 9.26 -15.84 -11.94
C ALA A 142 9.71 -16.97 -12.88
N MET A 143 10.25 -16.63 -14.06
CA MET A 143 10.86 -17.61 -14.97
C MET A 143 12.03 -18.34 -14.31
N LEU A 144 12.93 -17.63 -13.63
CA LEU A 144 14.06 -18.24 -12.91
C LEU A 144 13.58 -19.17 -11.80
N CYS A 145 12.54 -18.80 -11.05
CA CYS A 145 11.93 -19.67 -10.04
C CYS A 145 11.43 -20.99 -10.66
N ALA A 146 10.73 -20.92 -11.79
CA ALA A 146 10.22 -22.11 -12.48
C ALA A 146 11.35 -23.00 -13.03
N LEU A 147 12.40 -22.41 -13.61
CA LEU A 147 13.55 -23.15 -14.15
C LEU A 147 14.43 -23.75 -13.04
N ALA A 148 14.48 -23.13 -11.86
CA ALA A 148 15.30 -23.58 -10.75
C ALA A 148 14.86 -24.92 -10.13
N GLU A 149 13.70 -25.45 -10.52
CA GLU A 149 13.23 -26.80 -10.17
C GLU A 149 13.84 -27.88 -11.07
N GLY A 150 15.16 -27.83 -11.25
CA GLY A 150 15.94 -28.88 -11.93
C GLY A 150 16.36 -28.59 -13.38
N GLN A 151 16.06 -27.40 -13.92
CA GLN A 151 16.48 -27.02 -15.28
C GLN A 151 17.72 -26.10 -15.31
N LEU A 152 18.09 -25.49 -14.18
CA LEU A 152 19.27 -24.65 -14.06
C LEU A 152 20.48 -25.43 -13.51
N VAL A 153 21.61 -25.30 -14.19
CA VAL A 153 22.88 -25.91 -13.75
C VAL A 153 23.40 -25.18 -12.52
N ASN A 154 23.77 -25.92 -11.48
CA ASN A 154 24.32 -25.40 -10.21
C ASN A 154 23.41 -24.38 -9.48
N PHE A 155 22.13 -24.33 -9.80
CA PHE A 155 21.16 -23.47 -9.14
C PHE A 155 19.87 -24.23 -8.92
N ALA A 156 19.53 -24.47 -7.65
CA ALA A 156 18.30 -25.13 -7.26
C ALA A 156 17.54 -24.24 -6.27
N LEU A 157 16.25 -24.04 -6.53
CA LEU A 157 15.36 -23.30 -5.65
C LEU A 157 14.10 -24.12 -5.40
N GLN A 158 13.80 -24.35 -4.13
CA GLN A 158 12.60 -25.08 -3.73
C GLN A 158 11.44 -24.09 -3.63
N THR A 159 10.77 -23.81 -4.75
CA THR A 159 9.69 -22.81 -4.77
C THR A 159 8.52 -23.21 -3.88
N ASN A 160 8.35 -24.53 -3.69
CA ASN A 160 7.44 -25.11 -2.71
C ASN A 160 7.78 -24.77 -1.24
N ARG A 161 8.83 -24.00 -0.93
CA ARG A 161 9.05 -23.47 0.43
C ARG A 161 8.60 -22.03 0.59
N PHE A 162 8.26 -21.32 -0.48
CA PHE A 162 7.72 -19.97 -0.39
C PHE A 162 6.28 -20.00 0.16
N ARG A 163 6.01 -19.16 1.14
CA ARG A 163 4.70 -19.01 1.77
C ARG A 163 4.49 -17.53 2.08
N LEU A 164 3.27 -17.05 1.87
CA LEU A 164 2.86 -15.76 2.40
C LEU A 164 2.77 -15.89 3.93
N ARG A 165 3.22 -14.86 4.63
CA ARG A 165 3.19 -14.80 6.10
C ARG A 165 2.46 -13.54 6.51
N SER A 166 1.73 -13.64 7.61
CA SER A 166 1.12 -12.47 8.23
C SER A 166 2.20 -11.49 8.63
N THR A 167 1.88 -10.21 8.52
CA THR A 167 2.76 -9.12 8.95
C THR A 167 2.19 -8.35 10.14
N ALA A 168 1.07 -8.82 10.71
CA ALA A 168 0.35 -8.21 11.81
C ALA A 168 1.05 -8.48 13.17
N ARG A 169 2.17 -7.79 13.41
CA ARG A 169 2.98 -7.95 14.63
C ARG A 169 2.50 -7.09 15.80
N PHE A 170 1.98 -5.90 15.51
CA PHE A 170 1.46 -4.96 16.51
C PHE A 170 0.06 -4.55 16.08
N ILE A 171 -0.92 -4.82 16.94
CA ILE A 171 -2.34 -4.62 16.64
C ILE A 171 -2.90 -3.60 17.62
N GLY A 172 -3.75 -2.69 17.14
CA GLY A 172 -4.29 -1.64 17.98
C GLY A 172 -5.26 -0.70 17.28
N GLU A 173 -5.59 0.38 18.00
CA GLU A 173 -6.45 1.46 17.51
C GLU A 173 -5.66 2.41 16.59
N LEU A 174 -6.21 2.71 15.41
CA LEU A 174 -5.64 3.67 14.48
C LEU A 174 -6.04 5.10 14.86
N GLU A 175 -5.06 5.98 14.87
CA GLU A 175 -5.32 7.41 14.85
C GLU A 175 -5.77 7.89 13.46
N LEU A 176 -6.32 9.10 13.39
CA LEU A 176 -6.68 9.76 12.13
C LEU A 176 -5.49 9.87 11.16
N SER A 177 -4.28 10.01 11.70
CA SER A 177 -3.00 10.00 10.95
C SER A 177 -2.75 8.68 10.21
N GLY A 178 -3.41 7.57 10.59
CA GLY A 178 -3.16 6.23 10.07
C GLY A 178 -2.01 5.49 10.77
N GLN A 179 -1.58 5.98 11.93
CA GLN A 179 -0.57 5.34 12.78
C GLN A 179 -1.23 4.67 13.99
N ILE A 180 -0.54 3.69 14.58
CA ILE A 180 -0.89 3.10 15.88
C ILE A 180 0.24 3.47 16.84
N LYS A 181 -0.02 4.42 17.73
CA LYS A 181 0.92 4.82 18.79
C LYS A 181 1.06 3.72 19.84
N SER A 182 2.14 3.75 20.62
CA SER A 182 2.47 2.67 21.57
C SER A 182 1.40 2.50 22.65
N ASP A 183 0.77 3.59 23.08
CA ASP A 183 -0.33 3.60 24.06
C ASP A 183 -1.66 3.07 23.48
N LYS A 184 -1.75 2.94 22.16
CA LYS A 184 -2.91 2.41 21.43
C LYS A 184 -2.70 0.99 20.91
N VAL A 185 -1.58 0.35 21.24
CA VAL A 185 -1.33 -1.06 20.91
C VAL A 185 -2.07 -1.96 21.91
N PHE A 186 -2.92 -2.84 21.39
CA PHE A 186 -3.63 -3.86 22.16
C PHE A 186 -2.78 -5.11 22.35
N PHE A 187 -2.14 -5.55 21.26
CA PHE A 187 -1.31 -6.75 21.22
C PHE A 187 0.02 -6.43 20.54
N ALA A 188 1.14 -6.69 21.23
CA ALA A 188 2.48 -6.36 20.77
C ALA A 188 3.32 -7.61 20.51
N GLY A 189 4.19 -7.55 19.51
CA GLY A 189 5.20 -8.59 19.26
C GLY A 189 4.62 -9.96 18.91
N LEU A 190 3.47 -10.00 18.24
CA LEU A 190 2.81 -11.26 17.87
C LEU A 190 3.73 -12.13 17.02
N ASP A 191 3.83 -13.40 17.40
CA ASP A 191 4.52 -14.41 16.61
C ASP A 191 3.62 -14.84 15.43
N VAL A 192 3.91 -14.27 14.27
CA VAL A 192 3.23 -14.56 12.99
C VAL A 192 3.61 -15.93 12.41
N ASP A 193 4.60 -16.61 12.99
CA ASP A 193 5.06 -17.95 12.60
C ASP A 193 4.63 -19.04 13.59
N ARG A 194 3.71 -18.70 14.50
CA ARG A 194 3.25 -19.60 15.54
C ARG A 194 2.57 -20.85 14.96
N LYS A 195 2.82 -21.99 15.62
CA LYS A 195 2.24 -23.29 15.26
C LYS A 195 0.96 -23.64 16.01
N ASP A 196 0.66 -22.90 17.07
CA ASP A 196 -0.53 -23.09 17.89
C ASP A 196 -1.51 -21.95 17.67
N GLU A 197 -2.80 -22.24 17.81
CA GLU A 197 -3.84 -21.21 17.82
C GLU A 197 -3.59 -20.20 18.96
N ALA A 198 -3.93 -18.94 18.72
CA ALA A 198 -3.94 -17.89 19.73
C ALA A 198 -5.33 -17.31 19.86
N GLU A 199 -5.78 -17.07 21.09
CA GLU A 199 -6.88 -16.15 21.36
C GLU A 199 -6.43 -15.16 22.43
N MET A 200 -6.60 -13.88 22.15
CA MET A 200 -6.22 -12.79 23.05
C MET A 200 -7.39 -11.82 23.18
N ASN A 201 -7.57 -11.28 24.39
CA ASN A 201 -8.66 -10.38 24.69
C ASN A 201 -8.16 -8.99 25.05
N HIS A 202 -8.89 -7.96 24.63
CA HIS A 202 -8.61 -6.58 24.99
C HIS A 202 -9.92 -5.80 25.19
N ALA A 203 -9.99 -5.09 26.32
CA ALA A 203 -11.10 -4.20 26.64
C ALA A 203 -10.78 -2.79 26.14
N LEU A 204 -11.69 -2.17 25.40
CA LEU A 204 -11.60 -0.75 25.07
C LEU A 204 -12.82 0.04 25.54
N GLU A 205 -12.60 1.31 25.86
CA GLU A 205 -13.67 2.28 26.08
C GLU A 205 -14.10 2.87 24.73
N TYR A 206 -15.32 2.54 24.32
CA TYR A 206 -15.89 2.96 23.05
C TYR A 206 -16.82 4.16 23.25
N PHE A 207 -16.48 5.27 22.59
CA PHE A 207 -17.27 6.52 22.57
C PHE A 207 -17.80 6.85 21.18
N ALA A 208 -17.06 6.45 20.14
CA ALA A 208 -17.30 6.81 18.75
C ALA A 208 -16.63 5.77 17.84
N PRO A 209 -16.99 5.71 16.54
CA PRO A 209 -16.39 4.75 15.62
C PRO A 209 -14.86 4.83 15.61
N VAL A 210 -14.21 3.67 15.73
CA VAL A 210 -12.75 3.53 15.72
C VAL A 210 -12.30 2.54 14.65
N PHE A 211 -11.12 2.78 14.09
CA PHE A 211 -10.45 1.81 13.23
C PHE A 211 -9.48 0.97 14.06
N LEU A 212 -9.55 -0.33 13.88
CA LEU A 212 -8.57 -1.28 14.36
C LEU A 212 -7.70 -1.70 13.19
N GLY A 213 -6.44 -1.95 13.46
CA GLY A 213 -5.52 -2.42 12.44
C GLY A 213 -4.20 -2.84 13.02
N PHE A 214 -3.21 -2.93 12.14
CA PHE A 214 -1.93 -3.50 12.52
C PHE A 214 -0.75 -2.82 11.83
N ARG A 215 0.43 -2.98 12.42
CA ARG A 215 1.70 -2.58 11.87
C ARG A 215 2.75 -3.68 12.05
N GLN A 216 3.70 -3.69 11.12
CA GLN A 216 4.77 -4.70 11.07
C GLN A 216 5.92 -4.37 12.02
N LEU A 217 6.10 -3.10 12.35
CA LEU A 217 7.22 -2.58 13.11
C LEU A 217 6.76 -1.92 14.40
N GLU A 218 7.63 -1.93 15.41
CA GLU A 218 7.41 -1.26 16.70
C GLU A 218 7.55 0.27 16.65
N ALA A 219 8.12 0.83 15.57
CA ALA A 219 8.22 2.28 15.39
C ALA A 219 6.84 2.94 15.17
N GLU A 220 6.41 3.84 16.05
CA GLU A 220 5.09 4.51 15.99
C GLU A 220 4.84 5.29 14.70
N ARG A 221 5.91 5.82 14.12
CA ARG A 221 5.85 6.57 12.86
C ARG A 221 5.50 5.69 11.66
N TRP A 222 5.66 4.37 11.78
CA TRP A 222 5.37 3.43 10.73
C TRP A 222 3.85 3.41 10.43
N PRO A 223 3.43 3.57 9.16
CA PRO A 223 2.03 3.53 8.80
C PRO A 223 1.40 2.17 9.14
N ALA A 224 0.21 2.20 9.72
CA ALA A 224 -0.58 1.01 10.00
C ALA A 224 -1.53 0.70 8.85
N THR A 225 -1.84 -0.58 8.70
CA THR A 225 -2.87 -1.08 7.78
C THR A 225 -4.21 -1.10 8.50
N PRO A 226 -5.25 -0.37 8.01
CA PRO A 226 -6.61 -0.52 8.53
C PRO A 226 -7.08 -1.95 8.33
N PHE A 227 -7.77 -2.51 9.33
CA PHE A 227 -8.21 -3.90 9.30
C PHE A 227 -9.70 -4.03 9.57
N TYR A 228 -10.14 -3.63 10.76
CA TYR A 228 -11.55 -3.62 11.14
C TYR A 228 -12.01 -2.22 11.49
N ARG A 229 -13.30 -1.97 11.36
CA ARG A 229 -13.96 -0.78 11.91
C ARG A 229 -14.98 -1.23 12.94
N LEU A 230 -14.84 -0.68 14.15
CA LEU A 230 -15.82 -0.79 15.21
C LEU A 230 -16.70 0.46 15.17
N GLY A 231 -18.01 0.30 15.04
CA GLY A 231 -18.95 1.41 14.93
C GLY A 231 -20.31 1.08 15.53
N PHE A 232 -21.18 2.07 15.65
CA PHE A 232 -22.60 1.77 15.90
C PHE A 232 -23.22 1.15 14.65
N ARG A 233 -24.08 0.16 14.83
CA ARG A 233 -24.74 -0.53 13.71
C ARG A 233 -25.64 0.40 12.91
N ASP A 234 -26.47 1.17 13.61
CA ASP A 234 -27.47 2.05 13.01
C ASP A 234 -27.85 3.22 13.94
N GLN A 235 -28.77 4.06 13.47
CA GLN A 235 -29.26 5.21 14.22
C GLN A 235 -30.00 4.83 15.52
N ALA A 236 -30.61 3.64 15.58
CA ALA A 236 -31.30 3.16 16.77
C ALA A 236 -30.27 2.76 17.84
N ALA A 237 -29.19 2.09 17.46
CA ALA A 237 -28.06 1.80 18.34
C ALA A 237 -27.43 3.09 18.92
N ILE A 238 -27.28 4.13 18.10
CA ILE A 238 -26.81 5.44 18.56
C ILE A 238 -27.78 6.05 19.58
N ALA A 239 -29.09 5.91 19.35
CA ALA A 239 -30.10 6.39 20.30
C ALA A 239 -30.09 5.61 21.61
N ASN A 240 -29.91 4.28 21.55
CA ASN A 240 -29.80 3.40 22.72
C ASN A 240 -28.59 3.74 23.58
N ALA A 241 -27.47 4.13 22.97
CA ALA A 241 -26.24 4.49 23.66
C ALA A 241 -26.28 5.85 24.37
N ARG A 242 -27.32 6.67 24.14
CA ARG A 242 -27.44 7.98 24.79
C ARG A 242 -27.45 7.81 26.31
N ASN A 243 -26.56 8.54 26.99
CA ASN A 243 -26.36 8.50 28.44
C ASN A 243 -25.84 7.16 29.02
N ARG A 244 -25.39 6.24 28.16
CA ARG A 244 -24.84 4.94 28.56
C ARG A 244 -23.35 4.78 28.17
N LEU A 245 -22.78 5.81 27.55
CA LEU A 245 -21.38 5.84 27.13
C LEU A 245 -20.45 6.26 28.29
N PRO A 246 -19.18 5.80 28.31
CA PRO A 246 -18.59 4.87 27.34
C PRO A 246 -19.15 3.46 27.46
N TYR A 247 -19.23 2.78 26.31
CA TYR A 247 -19.37 1.32 26.32
C TYR A 247 -18.00 0.71 26.57
N LYS A 248 -17.93 -0.28 27.46
CA LYS A 248 -16.78 -1.14 27.60
C LYS A 248 -16.96 -2.33 26.66
N VAL A 249 -16.16 -2.38 25.60
CA VAL A 249 -16.22 -3.43 24.57
C VAL A 249 -15.04 -4.38 24.78
N GLU A 250 -15.34 -5.64 25.07
CA GLU A 250 -14.32 -6.70 25.12
C GLU A 250 -14.18 -7.31 23.72
N LEU A 251 -12.99 -7.19 23.14
CA LEU A 251 -12.65 -7.77 21.85
C LEU A 251 -11.85 -9.06 22.06
N ALA A 252 -12.22 -10.11 21.33
CA ALA A 252 -11.42 -11.32 21.18
C ALA A 252 -10.75 -11.31 19.80
N TYR A 253 -9.45 -11.54 19.76
CA TYR A 253 -8.65 -11.62 18.55
C TYR A 253 -8.01 -13.00 18.44
N ARG A 254 -8.35 -13.72 17.36
CA ARG A 254 -7.95 -15.10 17.13
C ARG A 254 -6.98 -15.20 15.95
N ILE A 255 -5.89 -15.95 16.11
CA ILE A 255 -4.95 -16.27 15.02
C ILE A 255 -4.93 -17.78 14.85
N LYS A 256 -5.17 -18.27 13.63
CA LYS A 256 -5.09 -19.70 13.32
C LYS A 256 -3.63 -20.16 13.26
N PRO A 257 -3.37 -21.44 13.57
CA PRO A 257 -2.03 -22.00 13.43
C PRO A 257 -1.59 -22.00 11.97
N VAL A 258 -0.29 -21.76 11.74
CA VAL A 258 0.31 -21.92 10.41
C VAL A 258 0.38 -23.42 10.08
N GLU A 259 -0.54 -23.90 9.25
CA GLU A 259 -0.53 -25.31 8.83
C GLU A 259 0.70 -25.64 7.95
N GLU A 260 1.35 -26.76 8.25
CA GLU A 260 2.54 -27.19 7.49
C GLU A 260 2.21 -27.73 6.08
N ASP A 261 0.96 -28.13 5.78
CA ASP A 261 0.64 -28.95 4.59
C ASP A 261 -0.52 -28.43 3.70
N SER A 262 -0.86 -27.14 3.75
CA SER A 262 -2.04 -26.52 3.07
C SER A 262 -2.03 -26.54 1.52
N ARG A 263 -1.17 -27.33 0.87
CA ARG A 263 -0.99 -27.33 -0.59
C ARG A 263 -1.46 -28.60 -1.32
N ARG A 264 -2.19 -29.50 -0.68
CA ARG A 264 -2.66 -30.74 -1.35
C ARG A 264 -3.87 -30.57 -2.27
N ALA A 265 -4.39 -29.37 -2.50
CA ALA A 265 -5.42 -29.15 -3.50
C ALA A 265 -5.02 -27.99 -4.41
N GLY A 266 -5.01 -28.22 -5.72
CA GLY A 266 -4.69 -27.22 -6.75
C GLY A 266 -5.75 -26.12 -6.87
N GLY A 267 -5.87 -25.27 -5.85
CA GLY A 267 -6.72 -24.09 -5.88
C GLY A 267 -6.56 -23.24 -4.63
N GLY A 268 -6.27 -21.95 -4.82
CA GLY A 268 -6.24 -20.91 -3.78
C GLY A 268 -4.85 -20.61 -3.27
N ASP A 269 -4.43 -19.35 -3.38
CA ASP A 269 -3.38 -18.78 -2.52
C ASP A 269 -3.71 -19.22 -1.08
N SER A 270 -2.74 -19.83 -0.39
CA SER A 270 -2.84 -19.99 1.05
C SER A 270 -2.71 -18.58 1.63
N ASP A 271 -3.84 -17.88 1.76
CA ASP A 271 -3.90 -16.53 2.32
C ASP A 271 -3.19 -16.55 3.68
N ALA A 272 -2.30 -15.58 3.89
CA ALA A 272 -1.74 -15.36 5.21
C ALA A 272 -2.89 -15.04 6.17
N ASP A 273 -2.92 -15.64 7.36
CA ASP A 273 -3.94 -15.33 8.35
C ASP A 273 -3.51 -14.09 9.17
N GLU A 274 -4.07 -12.92 8.86
CA GLU A 274 -3.95 -11.72 9.69
C GLU A 274 -4.82 -11.76 10.95
N GLY A 275 -5.47 -12.89 11.25
CA GLY A 275 -6.32 -13.11 12.41
C GLY A 275 -7.74 -12.57 12.25
N GLU A 276 -8.60 -12.87 13.21
CA GLU A 276 -10.00 -12.47 13.19
C GLU A 276 -10.38 -11.80 14.51
N PHE A 277 -11.00 -10.62 14.40
CA PHE A 277 -11.59 -9.93 15.53
C PHE A 277 -13.06 -10.30 15.70
N SER A 278 -13.48 -10.46 16.95
CA SER A 278 -14.87 -10.64 17.35
C SER A 278 -15.19 -9.89 18.63
N ILE A 279 -16.45 -9.52 18.83
CA ILE A 279 -16.91 -8.88 20.07
C ILE A 279 -17.28 -9.99 21.06
N ALA A 280 -16.59 -10.05 22.20
CA ALA A 280 -16.86 -11.01 23.26
C ALA A 280 -18.02 -10.55 24.16
N SER A 281 -18.01 -9.29 24.58
CA SER A 281 -19.09 -8.69 25.39
C SER A 281 -19.10 -7.16 25.29
N ILE A 282 -20.23 -6.56 25.66
CA ILE A 282 -20.41 -5.11 25.73
C ILE A 282 -21.12 -4.77 27.03
N GLU A 283 -20.55 -3.84 27.80
CA GLU A 283 -21.14 -3.27 29.01
C GLU A 283 -21.28 -1.76 28.83
N ASP A 284 -22.30 -1.15 29.45
CA ASP A 284 -22.42 0.31 29.49
C ASP A 284 -21.60 0.93 30.65
N SER A 285 -21.64 2.26 30.76
CA SER A 285 -20.91 3.01 31.78
C SER A 285 -21.30 2.66 33.22
N GLU A 286 -22.45 2.03 33.44
CA GLU A 286 -22.91 1.56 34.75
C GLU A 286 -22.63 0.06 34.98
N GLY A 287 -22.03 -0.62 34.00
CA GLY A 287 -21.71 -2.05 34.04
C GLY A 287 -22.87 -2.97 33.65
N TYR A 288 -23.95 -2.43 33.07
CA TYR A 288 -25.04 -3.27 32.58
C TYR A 288 -24.74 -3.82 31.19
N PRO A 289 -25.11 -5.08 30.90
CA PRO A 289 -24.96 -5.67 29.58
C PRO A 289 -25.68 -4.84 28.50
N VAL A 290 -25.00 -4.65 27.38
CA VAL A 290 -25.53 -4.02 26.17
C VAL A 290 -25.74 -5.09 25.10
N SER A 291 -26.74 -4.89 24.25
CA SER A 291 -26.98 -5.79 23.12
C SER A 291 -25.80 -5.79 22.14
N PRO A 292 -25.27 -6.95 21.74
CA PRO A 292 -24.27 -7.03 20.66
C PRO A 292 -24.74 -6.45 19.33
N ALA A 293 -26.04 -6.21 19.15
CA ALA A 293 -26.57 -5.56 17.96
C ALA A 293 -26.34 -4.03 17.93
N ASP A 294 -25.99 -3.40 19.06
CA ASP A 294 -25.73 -1.95 19.11
C ASP A 294 -24.39 -1.60 18.45
N ILE A 295 -23.41 -2.52 18.48
CA ILE A 295 -22.08 -2.33 17.91
C ILE A 295 -21.89 -3.28 16.72
N ASP A 296 -21.32 -2.74 15.66
CA ASP A 296 -20.91 -3.47 14.47
C ASP A 296 -19.37 -3.49 14.40
N LEU A 297 -18.84 -4.67 14.10
CA LEU A 297 -17.41 -4.87 13.86
C LEU A 297 -17.28 -5.50 12.49
N ARG A 298 -16.76 -4.72 11.54
CA ARG A 298 -16.69 -5.13 10.13
C ARG A 298 -15.28 -4.99 9.60
N LEU A 299 -14.90 -5.90 8.70
CA LEU A 299 -13.67 -5.78 7.94
C LEU A 299 -13.73 -4.52 7.07
N GLN A 300 -12.77 -3.62 7.22
CA GLN A 300 -12.69 -2.39 6.44
C GLN A 300 -11.22 -1.96 6.31
N THR A 301 -10.62 -2.32 5.17
CA THR A 301 -9.20 -2.05 4.86
C THR A 301 -8.96 -0.69 4.21
N LEU A 302 -10.01 0.05 3.89
CA LEU A 302 -9.97 1.42 3.36
C LEU A 302 -10.60 2.41 4.35
N LYS A 303 -9.99 3.60 4.49
CA LYS A 303 -10.52 4.65 5.37
C LYS A 303 -11.89 5.17 4.91
N ALA A 304 -12.10 5.32 3.60
CA ALA A 304 -13.37 5.74 3.03
C ALA A 304 -14.35 4.55 2.98
N GLU A 305 -15.57 4.75 3.46
CA GLU A 305 -16.63 3.75 3.41
C GLU A 305 -17.16 3.57 1.98
N GLU A 306 -17.13 4.64 1.17
CA GLU A 306 -17.57 4.57 -0.23
C GLU A 306 -16.64 3.72 -1.12
N GLY A 307 -15.42 3.43 -0.67
CA GLY A 307 -14.44 2.62 -1.39
C GLY A 307 -13.41 3.45 -2.16
N TYR A 308 -12.71 2.81 -3.10
CA TYR A 308 -11.64 3.44 -3.87
C TYR A 308 -12.21 4.28 -5.02
N TRP A 309 -11.47 5.29 -5.48
CA TRP A 309 -11.95 6.20 -6.54
C TRP A 309 -12.25 5.50 -7.88
N LEU A 310 -11.63 4.35 -8.16
CA LEU A 310 -11.97 3.55 -9.33
C LEU A 310 -13.39 2.97 -9.23
N ASP A 311 -13.86 2.69 -8.02
CA ASP A 311 -15.17 2.13 -7.75
C ASP A 311 -16.23 3.24 -7.63
N THR A 312 -15.88 4.34 -6.98
CA THR A 312 -16.81 5.46 -6.73
C THR A 312 -16.87 6.47 -7.86
N GLY A 313 -15.83 6.55 -8.69
CA GLY A 313 -15.65 7.62 -9.68
C GLY A 313 -15.34 9.00 -9.06
N ILE A 314 -15.11 9.08 -7.75
CA ILE A 314 -14.87 10.34 -7.04
C ILE A 314 -13.37 10.52 -6.82
N LEU A 315 -12.77 11.54 -7.45
CA LEU A 315 -11.38 11.90 -7.27
C LEU A 315 -11.27 13.08 -6.28
N THR A 316 -10.76 12.84 -5.08
CA THR A 316 -10.44 13.90 -4.13
C THR A 316 -8.99 14.30 -4.32
N ILE A 317 -8.75 15.46 -4.92
CA ILE A 317 -7.40 16.05 -4.99
C ILE A 317 -7.19 16.81 -3.68
N VAL A 318 -6.28 16.33 -2.84
CA VAL A 318 -5.80 17.03 -1.63
C VAL A 318 -4.63 17.92 -1.99
#